data_AF-A0A1U7CPQ2-F1
#
_entry.id   AF-A0A1U7CPQ2-F1
#
_cell.length_a   1.000
_cell.length_b   1.000
_cell.length_c   1.000
_cell.angle_alpha   90.00
_cell.angle_beta   90.00
_cell.angle_gamma   90.00
#
_symmetry.space_group_name_H-M   'P 1'
#
loop_
_entity.id
_entity.type
_entity.pdbx_description
1 polymer ?
#
loop_
_entity_poly.entity_id
_entity_poly.type
_entity_poly.pdbx_seq_one_letter_code
_entity_poly.pdbx_strand_id
1 'polypeptide(L)'
;MSLAILAVVGAWTAAGVPSTDAYLGLPEYSFQSDARGPFTPYSPQPGDIFLATDQRLWFRMGHTIAGAKGIHHSGLIFAKPDGTLGLIEAGPFKKMDVNIMVPHEHMSKHVAVGDSVWIRRRRTPLTPEQSARLTEFAMRQDRKPFAVARWLVQVTPLRVRGPFRTYFVGKPNGDRPRWWCSELVTECFVHAGVFDAETSRPAATYPSDLFFGKSYNLYVNSHLDLEPGWDPPARWIPASVMPSFPPAPSSN
;
A
#
# COMPACT_ATOMS: atom_id res chain seq x y z
N MET A 1 -32.31 -28.30 28.69
CA MET A 1 -31.85 -28.07 27.31
C MET A 1 -31.13 -26.72 27.30
N SER A 2 -29.91 -26.63 27.84
CA SER A 2 -28.62 -26.62 27.10
C SER A 2 -28.68 -25.89 25.75
N LEU A 3 -28.06 -24.71 25.66
CA LEU A 3 -26.71 -24.59 25.08
C LEU A 3 -26.10 -23.22 25.45
N ALA A 4 -24.91 -23.29 26.04
CA ALA A 4 -24.07 -22.15 26.39
C ALA A 4 -23.53 -21.46 25.13
N ILE A 5 -23.67 -20.13 25.05
CA ILE A 5 -22.96 -19.31 24.08
C ILE A 5 -21.57 -19.06 24.66
N LEU A 6 -20.61 -19.89 24.27
CA LEU A 6 -19.19 -19.66 24.51
C LEU A 6 -18.74 -18.58 23.51
N ALA A 7 -18.63 -17.33 23.97
CA ALA A 7 -17.99 -16.28 23.19
C ALA A 7 -16.49 -16.57 23.11
N VAL A 8 -16.01 -16.94 21.93
CA VAL A 8 -14.57 -17.03 21.65
C VAL A 8 -14.04 -15.59 21.54
N VAL A 9 -13.58 -15.05 22.67
CA VAL A 9 -12.69 -13.89 22.67
C VAL A 9 -11.33 -14.41 22.21
N GLY A 10 -11.11 -14.39 20.89
CA GLY A 10 -9.79 -14.60 20.31
C GLY A 10 -8.89 -13.45 20.73
N ALA A 11 -7.96 -13.72 21.63
CA ALA A 11 -6.94 -12.79 22.07
C ALA A 11 -6.07 -12.36 20.87
N TRP A 12 -6.33 -11.17 20.34
CA TRP A 12 -5.41 -10.46 19.44
C TRP A 12 -4.29 -9.82 20.25
N THR A 13 -3.47 -10.65 20.89
CA THR A 13 -2.21 -10.23 21.51
C THR A 13 -1.12 -11.19 21.10
N ALA A 14 -0.75 -11.14 19.83
CA ALA A 14 0.55 -11.60 19.38
C ALA A 14 1.33 -10.39 18.85
N ALA A 15 1.53 -9.38 19.71
CA ALA A 15 2.71 -8.54 19.58
C ALA A 15 3.90 -9.41 20.01
N GLY A 16 4.29 -10.35 19.14
CA GLY A 16 5.56 -11.06 19.27
C GLY A 16 6.71 -10.04 19.32
N VAL A 17 7.87 -10.46 19.82
CA VAL A 17 9.10 -9.68 19.72
C VAL A 17 9.22 -9.16 18.28
N PRO A 18 9.41 -7.85 18.05
CA PRO A 18 9.51 -7.32 16.69
C PRO A 18 10.57 -8.12 15.94
N SER A 19 10.20 -8.74 14.83
CA SER A 19 11.21 -9.46 14.06
C SER A 19 12.27 -8.46 13.61
N THR A 20 13.53 -8.80 13.80
CA THR A 20 14.67 -7.97 13.39
C THR A 20 14.96 -8.11 11.90
N ASP A 21 13.99 -8.59 11.12
CA ASP A 21 14.15 -8.97 9.72
C ASP A 21 13.97 -7.80 8.75
N ALA A 22 13.46 -6.67 9.25
CA ALA A 22 13.31 -5.44 8.51
C ALA A 22 13.27 -4.21 9.42
N TYR A 23 13.60 -3.06 8.84
CA TYR A 23 13.66 -1.77 9.51
C TYR A 23 12.93 -0.71 8.68
N LEU A 24 12.42 0.31 9.38
CA LEU A 24 12.02 1.58 8.79
C LEU A 24 13.06 2.65 9.13
N GLY A 25 13.50 3.40 8.11
CA GLY A 25 14.24 4.65 8.31
C GLY A 25 13.34 5.76 8.85
N LEU A 26 13.93 6.94 9.02
CA LEU A 26 13.20 8.15 9.34
C LEU A 26 12.11 8.42 8.29
N PRO A 27 10.89 8.80 8.73
CA PRO A 27 9.82 9.16 7.81
C PRO A 27 10.21 10.38 6.95
N GLU A 28 9.92 10.33 5.66
CA GLU A 28 10.25 11.40 4.71
C GLU A 28 9.33 11.44 3.50
N TYR A 29 8.78 12.62 3.22
CA TYR A 29 8.02 12.91 2.00
C TYR A 29 8.95 13.17 0.80
N SER A 30 9.77 12.19 0.46
CA SER A 30 10.77 12.31 -0.60
C SER A 30 11.05 10.96 -1.26
N PHE A 31 11.40 11.00 -2.54
CA PHE A 31 11.82 9.82 -3.30
C PHE A 31 13.33 9.62 -3.30
N GLN A 32 14.07 10.32 -2.43
CA GLN A 32 15.51 10.11 -2.28
C GLN A 32 15.80 8.63 -1.98
N SER A 33 16.85 8.10 -2.60
CA SER A 33 17.24 6.70 -2.51
C SER A 33 17.77 6.32 -1.13
N ASP A 34 18.31 7.29 -0.41
CA ASP A 34 19.15 7.05 0.76
C ASP A 34 18.28 7.02 2.00
N ALA A 35 18.19 5.85 2.62
CA ALA A 35 17.45 5.69 3.86
C ALA A 35 18.19 6.42 4.98
N ARG A 36 17.49 7.29 5.71
CA ARG A 36 18.05 8.06 6.83
C ARG A 36 17.77 7.35 8.15
N GLY A 37 18.79 7.21 8.99
CA GLY A 37 18.63 6.72 10.36
C GLY A 37 18.10 7.80 11.32
N PRO A 38 17.67 7.44 12.55
CA PRO A 38 17.72 6.11 13.12
C PRO A 38 16.77 5.11 12.43
N PHE A 39 17.20 3.85 12.38
CA PHE A 39 16.41 2.75 11.84
C PHE A 39 15.67 2.04 12.99
N THR A 40 14.36 1.87 12.85
CA THR A 40 13.53 1.20 13.85
C THR A 40 13.09 -0.17 13.33
N PRO A 41 13.15 -1.25 14.13
CA PRO A 41 12.61 -2.54 13.74
C PRO A 41 11.15 -2.42 13.28
N TYR A 42 10.81 -3.15 12.23
CA TYR A 42 9.50 -3.08 11.62
C TYR A 42 8.92 -4.47 11.37
N SER A 43 7.77 -4.69 11.98
CA SER A 43 6.90 -5.82 11.69
C SER A 43 5.69 -5.32 10.90
N PRO A 44 5.41 -5.89 9.71
CA PRO A 44 4.20 -5.55 8.95
C PRO A 44 2.92 -5.82 9.74
N GLN A 45 1.89 -5.00 9.52
CA GLN A 45 0.57 -5.18 10.10
C GLN A 45 -0.55 -4.91 9.09
N PRO A 46 -1.76 -5.44 9.31
CA PRO A 46 -2.92 -5.12 8.48
C PRO A 46 -3.19 -3.61 8.43
N GLY A 47 -3.37 -3.08 7.22
CA GLY A 47 -3.60 -1.65 6.98
C GLY A 47 -2.35 -0.85 6.60
N ASP A 48 -1.16 -1.44 6.68
CA ASP A 48 0.05 -0.80 6.16
C ASP A 48 0.02 -0.73 4.63
N ILE A 49 0.41 0.42 4.07
CA ILE A 49 0.46 0.62 2.62
C ILE A 49 1.90 0.42 2.16
N PHE A 50 2.08 -0.54 1.26
CA PHE A 50 3.31 -0.78 0.52
C PHE A 50 3.37 0.14 -0.70
N LEU A 51 4.51 0.78 -0.93
CA LEU A 51 4.74 1.68 -2.06
C LEU A 51 6.14 1.40 -2.61
N ALA A 52 6.30 1.30 -3.93
CA ALA A 52 7.62 1.09 -4.52
C ALA A 52 7.86 1.84 -5.84
N THR A 53 9.13 2.11 -6.13
CA THR A 53 9.57 2.56 -7.46
C THR A 53 9.62 1.40 -8.44
N ASP A 54 9.79 1.73 -9.73
CA ASP A 54 10.23 0.80 -10.76
C ASP A 54 11.41 1.47 -11.49
N GLN A 55 12.59 0.86 -11.45
CA GLN A 55 13.79 1.40 -12.11
C GLN A 55 13.71 1.41 -13.65
N ARG A 56 12.71 0.75 -14.26
CA ARG A 56 12.63 0.62 -15.72
C ARG A 56 12.16 1.91 -16.40
N LEU A 57 12.97 2.40 -17.34
CA LEU A 57 12.82 3.68 -18.06
C LEU A 57 11.42 3.93 -18.66
N TRP A 58 10.79 2.88 -19.22
CA TRP A 58 9.49 2.99 -19.91
C TRP A 58 8.33 3.32 -18.97
N PHE A 59 8.34 2.80 -17.73
CA PHE A 59 7.32 3.12 -16.72
C PHE A 59 7.51 4.54 -16.18
N ARG A 60 8.76 4.99 -16.02
CA ARG A 60 9.07 6.37 -15.60
C ARG A 60 8.51 7.40 -16.58
N MET A 61 8.57 7.14 -17.88
CA MET A 61 8.07 8.06 -18.90
C MET A 61 6.53 8.11 -18.94
N GLY A 62 5.85 6.95 -18.94
CA GLY A 62 4.39 6.88 -18.91
C GLY A 62 3.77 7.46 -17.62
N HIS A 63 4.37 7.19 -16.46
CA HIS A 63 3.92 7.74 -15.18
C HIS A 63 4.19 9.24 -15.05
N THR A 64 5.30 9.74 -15.60
CA THR A 64 5.59 11.18 -15.63
C THR A 64 4.56 11.93 -16.47
N ILE A 65 4.15 11.38 -17.61
CA ILE A 65 3.10 11.96 -18.48
C ILE A 65 1.72 11.89 -17.80
N ALA A 66 1.43 10.80 -17.07
CA ALA A 66 0.17 10.68 -16.33
C ALA A 66 0.10 11.58 -15.08
N GLY A 67 1.23 12.08 -14.57
CA GLY A 67 1.32 12.87 -13.34
C GLY A 67 1.55 12.03 -12.06
N ALA A 68 1.96 10.77 -12.22
CA ALA A 68 2.29 9.83 -11.15
C ALA A 68 3.81 9.75 -10.92
N LYS A 69 4.48 10.90 -10.73
CA LYS A 69 5.95 10.95 -10.58
C LYS A 69 6.41 10.16 -9.34
N GLY A 70 7.45 9.33 -9.49
CA GLY A 70 8.19 8.69 -8.40
C GLY A 70 7.74 7.27 -8.06
N ILE A 71 6.56 7.12 -7.45
CA ILE A 71 6.02 5.81 -7.04
C ILE A 71 5.21 5.18 -8.18
N HIS A 72 5.53 3.92 -8.51
CA HIS A 72 4.92 3.18 -9.61
C HIS A 72 4.01 2.05 -9.13
N HIS A 73 4.35 1.50 -7.96
CA HIS A 73 3.70 0.34 -7.38
C HIS A 73 3.08 0.69 -6.04
N SER A 74 1.92 0.11 -5.75
CA SER A 74 1.28 0.24 -4.44
C SER A 74 0.48 -1.01 -4.12
N GLY A 75 0.57 -1.45 -2.87
CA GLY A 75 -0.14 -2.59 -2.35
C GLY A 75 -0.56 -2.36 -0.90
N LEU A 76 -1.31 -3.32 -0.37
CA LEU A 76 -1.86 -3.24 0.98
C LEU A 76 -1.56 -4.54 1.73
N ILE A 77 -1.09 -4.40 2.96
CA ILE A 77 -0.88 -5.53 3.87
C ILE A 77 -2.18 -5.80 4.62
N PHE A 78 -2.59 -7.07 4.70
CA PHE A 78 -3.82 -7.51 5.36
C PHE A 78 -3.63 -8.88 6.04
N ALA A 79 -4.52 -9.23 6.98
CA ALA A 79 -4.53 -10.56 7.59
C ALA A 79 -5.28 -11.55 6.69
N LYS A 80 -4.70 -12.73 6.45
CA LYS A 80 -5.40 -13.83 5.77
C LYS A 80 -6.24 -14.62 6.78
N PRO A 81 -7.23 -15.41 6.30
CA PRO A 81 -8.05 -16.26 7.18
C PRO A 81 -7.25 -17.28 8.00
N ASP A 82 -6.07 -17.68 7.52
CA ASP A 82 -5.15 -18.60 8.21
C ASP A 82 -4.30 -17.93 9.32
N GLY A 83 -4.52 -16.64 9.60
CA GLY A 83 -3.79 -15.87 10.60
C GLY A 83 -2.43 -15.33 10.15
N THR A 84 -1.97 -15.69 8.95
CA THR A 84 -0.73 -15.13 8.37
C THR A 84 -1.01 -13.83 7.61
N LEU A 85 0.03 -13.06 7.27
CA LEU A 85 -0.12 -11.82 6.52
C LEU A 85 -0.06 -12.05 5.01
N GLY A 86 -0.86 -11.26 4.27
CA GLY A 86 -0.78 -11.12 2.81
C GLY A 86 -0.50 -9.68 2.42
N LEU A 87 0.16 -9.48 1.29
CA LEU A 87 0.27 -8.21 0.59
C LEU A 87 -0.48 -8.35 -0.74
N ILE A 88 -1.52 -7.56 -0.94
CA ILE A 88 -2.28 -7.55 -2.20
C ILE A 88 -1.82 -6.41 -3.09
N GLU A 89 -1.53 -6.71 -4.35
CA GLU A 89 -1.10 -5.74 -5.35
C GLU A 89 -1.66 -6.11 -6.74
N ALA A 90 -2.05 -5.10 -7.51
CA ALA A 90 -2.42 -5.27 -8.91
C ALA A 90 -1.20 -5.03 -9.82
N GLY A 91 -0.80 -6.06 -10.57
CA GLY A 91 0.28 -6.00 -11.55
C GLY A 91 1.72 -6.06 -11.02
N PRO A 92 2.06 -6.89 -10.00
CA PRO A 92 3.41 -6.93 -9.44
C PRO A 92 4.44 -7.43 -10.49
N PHE A 93 5.62 -6.80 -10.55
CA PHE A 93 6.78 -7.26 -11.36
C PHE A 93 6.48 -7.66 -12.82
N LYS A 94 5.64 -6.90 -13.56
CA LYS A 94 5.17 -7.18 -14.94
C LYS A 94 4.11 -8.27 -15.07
N LYS A 95 3.59 -8.79 -13.97
CA LYS A 95 2.38 -9.60 -14.05
C LYS A 95 1.19 -8.74 -14.47
N MET A 96 0.20 -9.38 -15.07
CA MET A 96 -1.00 -8.71 -15.61
C MET A 96 -2.25 -9.07 -14.81
N ASP A 97 -2.07 -9.45 -13.55
CA ASP A 97 -3.10 -9.87 -12.61
C ASP A 97 -2.84 -9.29 -11.20
N VAL A 98 -3.89 -9.33 -10.38
CA VAL A 98 -3.84 -9.09 -8.95
C VAL A 98 -3.28 -10.34 -8.27
N ASN A 99 -2.35 -10.17 -7.36
CA ASN A 99 -1.78 -11.28 -6.60
C ASN A 99 -1.77 -10.93 -5.11
N ILE A 100 -1.98 -11.95 -4.29
CA ILE A 100 -1.64 -11.94 -2.86
C ILE A 100 -0.27 -12.61 -2.68
N MET A 101 0.67 -11.91 -2.05
CA MET A 101 2.03 -12.40 -1.78
C MET A 101 2.37 -12.33 -0.29
N VAL A 102 3.46 -12.99 0.10
CA VAL A 102 4.07 -12.80 1.42
C VAL A 102 4.74 -11.42 1.45
N PRO A 103 4.39 -10.52 2.39
CA PRO A 103 4.86 -9.14 2.36
C PRO A 103 6.39 -9.00 2.34
N HIS A 104 7.10 -9.66 3.26
CA HIS A 104 8.56 -9.55 3.37
C HIS A 104 9.26 -10.02 2.09
N GLU A 105 8.91 -11.22 1.59
CA GLU A 105 9.51 -11.76 0.36
C GLU A 105 9.31 -10.84 -0.84
N HIS A 106 8.10 -10.28 -0.98
CA HIS A 106 7.78 -9.38 -2.09
C HIS A 106 8.55 -8.06 -2.01
N MET A 107 8.58 -7.43 -0.83
CA MET A 107 9.35 -6.20 -0.62
C MET A 107 10.85 -6.42 -0.77
N SER A 108 11.38 -7.55 -0.30
CA SER A 108 12.78 -7.94 -0.49
C SER A 108 13.13 -8.09 -1.97
N LYS A 109 12.25 -8.67 -2.79
CA LYS A 109 12.45 -8.77 -4.24
C LYS A 109 12.58 -7.41 -4.92
N HIS A 110 11.83 -6.41 -4.47
CA HIS A 110 11.93 -5.04 -5.01
C HIS A 110 13.30 -4.45 -4.69
N VAL A 111 13.72 -4.54 -3.43
CA VAL A 111 15.03 -4.05 -3.01
C VAL A 111 16.16 -4.78 -3.76
N ALA A 112 16.05 -6.10 -3.95
CA ALA A 112 17.05 -6.90 -4.65
C ALA A 112 17.26 -6.51 -6.12
N VAL A 113 16.23 -5.95 -6.79
CA VAL A 113 16.35 -5.45 -8.17
C VAL A 113 16.69 -3.96 -8.25
N GLY A 114 17.02 -3.33 -7.11
CA GLY A 114 17.39 -1.93 -7.02
C GLY A 114 16.21 -0.96 -6.91
N ASP A 115 14.99 -1.45 -6.69
CA ASP A 115 13.85 -0.58 -6.41
C ASP A 115 13.89 -0.08 -4.97
N SER A 116 13.28 1.08 -4.77
CA SER A 116 12.98 1.59 -3.44
C SER A 116 11.57 1.24 -3.01
N VAL A 117 11.44 0.79 -1.77
CA VAL A 117 10.22 0.43 -1.04
C VAL A 117 10.01 1.38 0.14
N TRP A 118 8.79 1.87 0.29
CA TRP A 118 8.33 2.65 1.44
C TRP A 118 7.08 2.01 2.03
N ILE A 119 6.90 2.27 3.32
CA ILE A 119 5.71 1.91 4.07
C ILE A 119 5.05 3.19 4.58
N ARG A 120 3.76 3.37 4.29
CA ARG A 120 2.90 4.19 5.16
C ARG A 120 2.38 3.25 6.24
N ARG A 121 2.93 3.36 7.44
CA ARG A 121 2.56 2.50 8.56
C ARG A 121 1.25 2.99 9.15
N ARG A 122 0.30 2.09 9.38
CA ARG A 122 -0.96 2.43 10.04
C ARG A 122 -0.69 2.79 11.51
N ARG A 123 -1.04 4.01 11.92
CA ARG A 123 -0.87 4.48 13.30
C ARG A 123 -1.89 3.85 14.26
N THR A 124 -3.12 3.71 13.81
CA THR A 124 -4.22 3.12 14.60
C THR A 124 -4.57 1.76 14.00
N PRO A 125 -4.38 0.66 14.73
CA PRO A 125 -4.76 -0.66 14.24
C PRO A 125 -6.20 -0.69 13.71
N LEU A 126 -6.44 -1.47 12.67
CA LEU A 126 -7.80 -1.71 12.17
C LEU A 126 -8.64 -2.36 13.28
N THR A 127 -9.92 -1.98 13.39
CA THR A 127 -10.83 -2.74 14.25
C THR A 127 -10.98 -4.17 13.71
N PRO A 128 -11.39 -5.15 14.53
CA PRO A 128 -11.63 -6.52 14.07
C PRO A 128 -12.58 -6.56 12.86
N GLU A 129 -13.63 -5.74 12.86
CA GLU A 129 -14.61 -5.66 11.77
C GLU A 129 -14.00 -5.04 10.51
N GLN A 130 -13.18 -3.99 10.64
CA GLN A 130 -12.47 -3.39 9.51
C GLN A 130 -11.49 -4.40 8.89
N SER A 131 -10.74 -5.13 9.74
CA SER A 131 -9.81 -6.17 9.31
C SER A 131 -10.54 -7.31 8.59
N ALA A 132 -11.65 -7.80 9.14
CA ALA A 132 -12.44 -8.86 8.52
C ALA A 132 -12.99 -8.45 7.15
N ARG A 133 -13.56 -7.25 7.03
CA ARG A 133 -14.04 -6.71 5.74
C ARG A 133 -12.91 -6.53 4.73
N LEU A 134 -11.75 -6.06 5.20
CA LEU A 134 -10.56 -5.94 4.36
C LEU A 134 -10.13 -7.31 3.82
N THR A 135 -9.99 -8.31 4.70
CA THR A 135 -9.63 -9.68 4.33
C THR A 135 -10.61 -10.25 3.31
N GLU A 136 -11.91 -10.15 3.59
CA GLU A 136 -12.97 -10.65 2.72
C GLU A 136 -12.88 -10.03 1.31
N PHE A 137 -12.72 -8.71 1.24
CA PHE A 137 -12.60 -8.00 -0.02
C PHE A 137 -11.32 -8.37 -0.76
N ALA A 138 -10.16 -8.33 -0.09
CA ALA A 138 -8.85 -8.60 -0.69
C ALA A 138 -8.79 -10.02 -1.28
N MET A 139 -9.26 -11.02 -0.54
CA MET A 139 -9.28 -12.42 -0.99
C MET A 139 -10.11 -12.61 -2.27
N ARG A 140 -11.20 -11.84 -2.47
CA ARG A 140 -12.00 -11.86 -3.70
C ARG A 140 -11.31 -11.22 -4.90
N GLN A 141 -10.33 -10.34 -4.68
CA GLN A 141 -9.66 -9.65 -5.79
C GLN A 141 -8.49 -10.43 -6.37
N ASP A 142 -8.00 -11.46 -5.67
CA ASP A 142 -6.90 -12.29 -6.11
C ASP A 142 -7.15 -12.89 -7.51
N ARG A 143 -6.11 -12.93 -8.33
CA ARG A 143 -6.10 -13.38 -9.73
C ARG A 143 -6.98 -12.59 -10.70
N LYS A 144 -7.62 -11.50 -10.27
CA LYS A 144 -8.34 -10.61 -11.22
C LYS A 144 -7.34 -9.92 -12.17
N PRO A 145 -7.71 -9.67 -13.43
CA PRO A 145 -6.80 -9.05 -14.40
C PRO A 145 -6.45 -7.59 -14.07
N PHE A 146 -5.26 -7.15 -14.51
CA PHE A 146 -4.82 -5.78 -14.42
C PHE A 146 -5.54 -4.88 -15.45
N ALA A 147 -5.83 -3.64 -15.07
CA ALA A 147 -6.66 -2.71 -15.85
C ALA A 147 -5.91 -1.94 -16.96
N VAL A 148 -5.20 -2.64 -17.86
CA VAL A 148 -4.37 -2.05 -18.94
C VAL A 148 -5.11 -1.01 -19.78
N ALA A 149 -6.30 -1.35 -20.28
CA ALA A 149 -7.06 -0.46 -21.16
C ALA A 149 -7.43 0.85 -20.46
N ARG A 150 -7.80 0.80 -19.17
CA ARG A 150 -8.09 2.02 -18.40
C ARG A 150 -6.82 2.81 -18.08
N TRP A 151 -5.70 2.13 -17.86
CA TRP A 151 -4.41 2.80 -17.72
C TRP A 151 -4.04 3.59 -18.98
N LEU A 152 -4.28 3.03 -20.18
CA LEU A 152 -4.10 3.76 -21.45
C LEU A 152 -5.06 4.96 -21.57
N VAL A 153 -6.30 4.87 -21.09
CA VAL A 153 -7.22 6.03 -21.09
C VAL A 153 -6.71 7.17 -20.21
N GLN A 154 -5.93 6.89 -19.15
CA GLN A 154 -5.35 7.92 -18.28
C GLN A 154 -4.34 8.84 -18.99
N VAL A 155 -3.79 8.44 -20.14
CA VAL A 155 -2.91 9.30 -20.95
C VAL A 155 -3.67 10.27 -21.87
N THR A 156 -5.00 10.19 -21.90
CA THR A 156 -5.85 11.05 -22.73
C THR A 156 -6.52 12.16 -21.91
N PRO A 157 -6.97 13.27 -22.51
CA PRO A 157 -7.78 14.28 -21.82
C PRO A 157 -9.10 13.74 -21.24
N LEU A 158 -9.57 12.57 -21.71
CA LEU A 158 -10.78 11.89 -21.22
C LEU A 158 -10.55 11.13 -19.90
N ARG A 159 -9.35 11.24 -19.33
CA ARG A 159 -8.98 10.57 -18.08
C ARG A 159 -9.89 10.93 -16.91
N VAL A 160 -10.06 9.95 -16.00
CA VAL A 160 -10.88 10.11 -14.78
C VAL A 160 -10.31 11.20 -13.87
N ARG A 161 -8.98 11.37 -13.89
CA ARG A 161 -8.23 12.36 -13.10
C ARG A 161 -8.17 13.75 -13.78
N GLY A 162 -9.30 14.21 -14.34
CA GLY A 162 -9.45 15.58 -14.84
C GLY A 162 -9.89 16.54 -13.72
N PRO A 163 -9.50 17.84 -13.76
CA PRO A 163 -9.79 18.80 -12.69
C PRO A 163 -11.29 18.92 -12.37
N PHE A 164 -12.17 18.71 -13.35
CA PHE A 164 -13.62 18.76 -13.17
C PHE A 164 -14.26 17.37 -13.11
N ARG A 165 -13.75 16.40 -13.87
CA ARG A 165 -14.37 15.06 -13.98
C ARG A 165 -14.35 14.31 -12.65
N THR A 166 -13.28 14.43 -11.86
CA THR A 166 -13.13 13.68 -10.60
C THR A 166 -14.23 13.98 -9.57
N TYR A 167 -14.89 15.16 -9.65
CA TYR A 167 -16.03 15.48 -8.80
C TYR A 167 -17.21 14.50 -9.03
N PHE A 168 -17.39 14.03 -10.27
CA PHE A 168 -18.55 13.25 -10.70
C PHE A 168 -18.24 11.78 -11.04
N VAL A 169 -16.99 11.46 -11.37
CA VAL A 169 -16.57 10.11 -11.76
C VAL A 169 -15.45 9.57 -10.88
N GLY A 170 -15.25 8.25 -10.93
CA GLY A 170 -14.16 7.57 -10.23
C GLY A 170 -14.49 7.13 -8.80
N LYS A 171 -15.77 7.15 -8.43
CA LYS A 171 -16.30 6.61 -7.17
C LYS A 171 -15.94 5.12 -6.98
N PRO A 172 -15.96 4.63 -5.72
CA PRO A 172 -15.85 3.21 -5.43
C PRO A 172 -16.87 2.39 -6.20
N ASN A 173 -16.51 1.18 -6.58
CA ASN A 173 -17.36 0.28 -7.35
C ASN A 173 -17.57 -1.05 -6.62
N GLY A 174 -16.58 -1.49 -5.84
CA GLY A 174 -16.65 -2.65 -4.97
C GLY A 174 -16.70 -4.04 -5.60
N ASP A 175 -16.89 -4.17 -6.91
CA ASP A 175 -16.62 -5.43 -7.61
C ASP A 175 -16.18 -5.21 -9.05
N ARG A 176 -15.05 -4.51 -9.23
CA ARG A 176 -14.50 -4.33 -10.57
C ARG A 176 -13.93 -5.66 -11.08
N PRO A 177 -14.07 -5.94 -12.40
CA PRO A 177 -13.45 -7.10 -13.01
C PRO A 177 -11.93 -6.94 -13.20
N ARG A 178 -11.43 -5.70 -13.09
CA ARG A 178 -10.02 -5.33 -13.31
C ARG A 178 -9.62 -4.22 -12.37
N TRP A 179 -8.35 -4.21 -11.99
CA TRP A 179 -7.78 -3.22 -11.07
C TRP A 179 -6.42 -2.71 -11.56
N TRP A 180 -6.06 -1.47 -11.21
CA TRP A 180 -4.64 -1.10 -11.08
C TRP A 180 -4.29 -0.87 -9.61
N CYS A 181 -2.99 -0.73 -9.32
CA CYS A 181 -2.42 -0.80 -7.98
C CYS A 181 -3.10 0.11 -6.94
N SER A 182 -3.10 1.42 -7.14
CA SER A 182 -3.65 2.41 -6.18
C SER A 182 -5.17 2.44 -6.11
N GLU A 183 -5.86 2.13 -7.21
CA GLU A 183 -7.31 1.94 -7.25
C GLU A 183 -7.70 0.77 -6.33
N LEU A 184 -7.00 -0.36 -6.43
CA LEU A 184 -7.21 -1.52 -5.58
C LEU A 184 -7.00 -1.19 -4.10
N VAL A 185 -5.88 -0.55 -3.76
CA VAL A 185 -5.60 -0.16 -2.36
C VAL A 185 -6.69 0.75 -1.81
N THR A 186 -7.14 1.74 -2.59
CA THR A 186 -8.20 2.67 -2.15
C THR A 186 -9.53 1.94 -1.97
N GLU A 187 -9.90 1.02 -2.88
CA GLU A 187 -11.14 0.23 -2.76
C GLU A 187 -11.10 -0.74 -1.58
N CYS A 188 -9.95 -1.35 -1.30
CA CYS A 188 -9.75 -2.13 -0.08
C CYS A 188 -10.07 -1.31 1.18
N PHE A 189 -9.58 -0.07 1.28
CA PHE A 189 -9.86 0.78 2.43
C PHE A 189 -11.29 1.30 2.51
N VAL A 190 -11.93 1.55 1.36
CA VAL A 190 -13.36 1.87 1.32
C VAL A 190 -14.19 0.68 1.83
N HIS A 191 -13.91 -0.53 1.34
CA HIS A 191 -14.60 -1.75 1.80
C HIS A 191 -14.37 -2.05 3.27
N ALA A 192 -13.15 -1.81 3.75
CA ALA A 192 -12.83 -1.92 5.16
C ALA A 192 -13.58 -0.88 6.02
N GLY A 193 -14.17 0.17 5.43
CA GLY A 193 -14.77 1.28 6.17
C GLY A 193 -13.72 2.16 6.85
N VAL A 194 -12.54 2.26 6.24
CA VAL A 194 -11.44 3.12 6.71
C VAL A 194 -11.43 4.43 5.93
N PHE A 195 -11.70 4.38 4.62
CA PHE A 195 -11.95 5.56 3.81
C PHE A 195 -13.45 5.77 3.60
N ASP A 196 -13.87 7.03 3.54
CA ASP A 196 -15.26 7.38 3.25
C ASP A 196 -15.59 7.06 1.78
N ALA A 197 -16.63 6.25 1.58
CA ALA A 197 -17.08 5.81 0.27
C ALA A 197 -17.61 6.96 -0.61
N GLU A 198 -18.20 7.99 0.00
CA GLU A 198 -18.82 9.09 -0.74
C GLU A 198 -17.78 10.02 -1.36
N THR A 199 -16.68 10.22 -0.65
CA THR A 199 -15.63 11.18 -1.02
C THR A 199 -14.39 10.50 -1.62
N SER A 200 -14.22 9.19 -1.45
CA SER A 200 -13.13 8.47 -2.09
C SER A 200 -13.26 8.46 -3.61
N ARG A 201 -12.12 8.53 -4.32
CA ARG A 201 -12.06 8.40 -5.79
C ARG A 201 -11.01 7.39 -6.23
N PRO A 202 -11.20 6.07 -5.97
CA PRO A 202 -10.21 5.04 -6.29
C PRO A 202 -9.67 5.09 -7.72
N ALA A 203 -10.53 5.30 -8.72
CA ALA A 203 -10.10 5.35 -10.13
C ALA A 203 -9.43 6.69 -10.52
N ALA A 204 -9.38 7.66 -9.62
CA ALA A 204 -8.61 8.88 -9.77
C ALA A 204 -7.39 8.92 -8.84
N THR A 205 -7.30 8.08 -7.80
CA THR A 205 -6.16 8.01 -6.87
C THR A 205 -4.97 7.33 -7.52
N TYR A 206 -3.79 7.91 -7.35
CA TYR A 206 -2.49 7.42 -7.80
C TYR A 206 -1.60 7.03 -6.61
N PRO A 207 -0.56 6.19 -6.83
CA PRO A 207 0.36 5.80 -5.75
C PRO A 207 1.04 6.99 -5.07
N SER A 208 1.33 8.06 -5.83
CA SER A 208 1.88 9.30 -5.28
C SER A 208 0.95 9.98 -4.28
N ASP A 209 -0.38 9.90 -4.48
CA ASP A 209 -1.32 10.49 -3.52
C ASP A 209 -1.30 9.72 -2.21
N LEU A 210 -1.21 8.39 -2.29
CA LEU A 210 -1.07 7.52 -1.11
C LEU A 210 0.27 7.73 -0.40
N PHE A 211 1.33 8.03 -1.15
CA PHE A 211 2.63 8.35 -0.59
C PHE A 211 2.61 9.68 0.18
N PHE A 212 2.15 10.76 -0.46
CA PHE A 212 2.20 12.11 0.12
C PHE A 212 1.04 12.44 1.05
N GLY A 213 -0.06 11.68 1.02
CA GLY A 213 -1.33 12.10 1.64
C GLY A 213 -1.88 13.38 1.00
N LYS A 214 -1.43 13.74 -0.20
CA LYS A 214 -1.76 14.97 -0.93
C LYS A 214 -1.79 14.70 -2.43
N SER A 215 -2.55 15.50 -3.16
CA SER A 215 -2.76 15.31 -4.59
C SER A 215 -2.69 16.62 -5.38
N TYR A 216 -2.23 16.54 -6.62
CA TYR A 216 -2.43 17.63 -7.59
C TYR A 216 -3.87 17.71 -8.09
N ASN A 217 -4.67 16.65 -7.92
CA ASN A 217 -6.09 16.67 -8.21
C ASN A 217 -6.82 17.33 -7.03
N LEU A 218 -7.43 18.49 -7.24
CA LEU A 218 -8.06 19.28 -6.17
C LEU A 218 -9.09 18.47 -5.38
N TYR A 219 -9.92 17.66 -6.06
CA TYR A 219 -10.92 16.83 -5.38
C TYR A 219 -10.25 15.80 -4.47
N VAL A 220 -9.29 15.02 -5.00
CA VAL A 220 -8.56 14.03 -4.18
C VAL A 220 -7.83 14.72 -3.04
N ASN A 221 -7.20 15.87 -3.28
CA ASN A 221 -6.45 16.61 -2.26
C ASN A 221 -7.31 17.13 -1.10
N SER A 222 -8.58 17.42 -1.36
CA SER A 222 -9.53 17.89 -0.33
C SER A 222 -10.15 16.77 0.48
N HIS A 223 -10.07 15.52 0.03
CA HIS A 223 -10.83 14.41 0.62
C HIS A 223 -9.98 13.20 1.03
N LEU A 224 -8.82 12.99 0.42
CA LEU A 224 -7.87 11.97 0.85
C LEU A 224 -6.94 12.57 1.90
N ASP A 225 -7.23 12.29 3.17
CA ASP A 225 -6.34 12.63 4.28
C ASP A 225 -5.81 11.36 4.97
N LEU A 226 -4.52 11.11 4.80
CA LEU A 226 -3.84 9.96 5.39
C LEU A 226 -3.19 10.29 6.73
N GLU A 227 -2.97 11.57 7.05
CA GLU A 227 -2.15 11.97 8.20
C GLU A 227 -2.77 11.57 9.56
N PRO A 228 -4.10 11.53 9.75
CA PRO A 228 -4.70 11.02 10.97
C PRO A 228 -4.46 9.52 11.17
N GLY A 229 -4.43 8.75 10.07
CA GLY A 229 -4.43 7.29 10.12
C GLY A 229 -3.05 6.65 9.89
N TRP A 230 -2.14 7.32 9.23
CA TRP A 230 -0.86 6.74 8.85
C TRP A 230 0.28 7.65 9.25
N ASP A 231 1.38 7.03 9.65
CA ASP A 231 2.64 7.73 9.75
C ASP A 231 3.12 8.15 8.36
N PRO A 232 3.96 9.19 8.27
CA PRO A 232 4.58 9.58 7.02
C PRO A 232 5.35 8.40 6.40
N PRO A 233 5.54 8.39 5.07
CA PRO A 233 6.18 7.26 4.40
C PRO A 233 7.61 7.10 4.92
N ALA A 234 7.95 5.90 5.34
CA ALA A 234 9.28 5.56 5.82
C ALA A 234 9.91 4.51 4.91
N ARG A 235 11.20 4.65 4.64
CA ARG A 235 11.94 3.73 3.76
C ARG A 235 12.04 2.36 4.44
N TRP A 236 11.58 1.32 3.75
CA TRP A 236 11.70 -0.06 4.22
C TRP A 236 13.02 -0.67 3.77
N ILE A 237 13.69 -1.34 4.70
CA ILE A 237 15.02 -1.92 4.52
C ILE A 237 15.01 -3.33 5.09
N PRO A 238 15.24 -4.38 4.28
CA PRO A 238 15.40 -5.73 4.81
C PRO A 238 16.69 -5.82 5.62
N ALA A 239 16.71 -6.63 6.67
CA ALA A 239 17.90 -6.82 7.50
C ALA A 239 19.12 -7.30 6.70
N SER A 240 18.90 -8.02 5.60
CA SER A 240 19.96 -8.52 4.70
C SER A 240 20.76 -7.42 3.98
N VAL A 241 20.22 -6.20 3.89
CA VAL A 241 20.92 -5.05 3.25
C VAL A 241 21.24 -3.94 4.23
N MET A 242 20.81 -4.05 5.49
CA MET A 242 21.28 -3.15 6.54
C MET A 242 22.80 -3.34 6.65
N PRO A 243 23.61 -2.29 6.48
CA PRO A 243 25.02 -2.37 6.84
C PRO A 243 25.09 -2.81 8.30
N SER A 244 26.02 -3.69 8.65
CA SER A 244 26.30 -4.09 10.03
C SER A 244 26.55 -2.83 10.87
N PHE A 245 25.50 -2.31 11.51
CA PHE A 245 25.53 -1.11 12.33
C PHE A 245 25.16 -1.49 13.78
N PRO A 246 25.88 -0.94 14.78
CA PRO A 246 26.94 0.05 14.61
C PRO A 246 28.23 -0.60 14.07
N PRO A 247 29.12 0.16 13.42
CA PRO A 247 30.49 -0.32 13.24
C PRO A 247 30.99 -0.81 14.59
N ALA A 248 31.56 -2.01 14.64
CA ALA A 248 32.31 -2.42 15.82
C ALA A 248 33.28 -1.28 16.13
N PRO A 249 33.37 -0.79 17.38
CA PRO A 249 34.37 0.20 17.72
C PRO A 249 35.71 -0.34 17.25
N SER A 250 36.40 0.43 16.39
CA SER A 250 37.76 0.09 15.99
C SER A 250 38.55 -0.07 17.27
N SER A 251 39.10 -1.25 17.51
CA SER A 251 40.07 -1.49 18.56
C SER A 251 41.31 -0.66 18.23
N ASN A 252 41.35 0.58 18.74
CA ASN A 252 42.60 1.31 18.95
C ASN A 252 43.18 0.87 20.29
#